data_AF-A0A9D8B2S8-F1
#
_entry.id   AF-A0A9D8B2S8-F1
#
_cell.length_a   1.000
_cell.length_b   1.000
_cell.length_c   1.000
_cell.angle_alpha   90.00
_cell.angle_beta   90.00
_cell.angle_gamma   90.00
#
_symmetry.space_group_name_H-M   'P 1'
#
loop_
_entity.id
_entity.type
_entity.pdbx_description
1 polymer ?
#
loop_
_entity_poly.entity_id
_entity_poly.type
_entity_poly.pdbx_seq_one_letter_code
_entity_poly.pdbx_strand_id
1 'polypeptide(L)'
;MLFWMNVGVAVFAPTEPFLVVAALVVSTPRSLELPIKRAFKRFGGSRATGEMKATRSSDKTIRWVLESIAQEEVSIVVVALDKRGIVKPPKEPESLYRRAVARCVRECVERWRHLEVILDKRYTHQYLRQKLEWHIRESITDVPNQTVVIRQEDSRAVKQLQSADFVAWQRGKSTCTKMMPTAKSFNRKS
;
A
#
# COMPACT_ATOMS: atom_id res chain seq x y z
N MET A 1 -1.09 5.37 21.42
CA MET A 1 -1.73 5.66 20.10
C MET A 1 -1.34 4.53 19.17
N LEU A 2 -2.30 3.69 18.77
CA LEU A 2 -2.05 2.58 17.83
C LEU A 2 -2.16 3.16 16.41
N PHE A 3 -1.06 3.18 15.66
CA PHE A 3 -1.08 3.57 14.25
C PHE A 3 -1.27 2.32 13.40
N TRP A 4 -2.16 2.44 12.42
CA TRP A 4 -2.50 1.36 11.50
C TRP A 4 -1.89 1.69 10.15
N MET A 5 -0.99 0.82 9.70
CA MET A 5 -0.36 0.90 8.40
C MET A 5 -0.95 -0.18 7.51
N ASN A 6 -1.56 0.23 6.41
CA ASN A 6 -2.05 -0.68 5.39
C ASN A 6 -1.12 -0.62 4.20
N VAL A 7 -0.44 -1.72 3.89
CA VAL A 7 0.35 -1.83 2.66
C VAL A 7 -0.52 -2.50 1.61
N GLY A 8 -0.99 -1.69 0.67
CA GLY A 8 -1.66 -2.18 -0.54
C GLY A 8 -0.66 -2.26 -1.66
N VAL A 9 -0.74 -3.36 -2.38
CA VAL A 9 0.19 -3.68 -3.45
C VAL A 9 -0.59 -3.71 -4.73
N ALA A 10 -0.38 -2.71 -5.59
CA ALA A 10 -0.71 -2.86 -6.99
C ALA A 10 0.35 -3.79 -7.60
N VAL A 11 -0.03 -5.06 -7.80
CA VAL A 11 0.82 -6.03 -8.49
C VAL A 11 0.79 -5.72 -9.99
N PHE A 12 1.76 -4.91 -10.40
CA PHE A 12 2.67 -5.12 -11.53
C PHE A 12 2.20 -6.05 -12.68
N ALA A 13 2.22 -5.51 -13.91
CA ALA A 13 2.32 -6.29 -15.15
C ALA A 13 3.78 -6.31 -15.66
N PRO A 14 4.29 -7.41 -16.26
CA PRO A 14 5.66 -7.55 -16.79
C PRO A 14 6.15 -6.41 -17.70
N THR A 15 5.23 -5.70 -18.34
CA THR A 15 5.49 -4.64 -19.31
C THR A 15 5.67 -3.25 -18.70
N GLU A 16 5.52 -3.10 -17.39
CA GLU A 16 5.62 -1.80 -16.73
C GLU A 16 7.05 -1.50 -16.22
N PRO A 17 7.55 -0.27 -16.38
CA PRO A 17 8.91 0.08 -15.97
C PRO A 17 9.09 0.16 -14.45
N PHE A 18 8.02 0.22 -13.66
CA PHE A 18 8.09 0.39 -12.21
C PHE A 18 7.34 -0.71 -11.45
N LEU A 19 7.84 -1.04 -10.26
CA LEU A 19 7.10 -1.75 -9.22
C LEU A 19 6.76 -0.74 -8.13
N VAL A 20 5.47 -0.54 -7.85
CA VAL A 20 5.00 0.44 -6.86
C VAL A 20 4.39 -0.28 -5.67
N VAL A 21 4.85 0.07 -4.47
CA VAL A 21 4.26 -0.33 -3.19
C VAL A 21 3.81 0.93 -2.48
N ALA A 22 2.56 0.97 -2.02
CA ALA A 22 2.01 2.08 -1.27
C ALA A 22 1.59 1.63 0.13
N ALA A 23 1.94 2.42 1.14
CA ALA A 23 1.44 2.30 2.49
C ALA A 23 0.58 3.52 2.83
N LEU A 24 -0.61 3.25 3.39
CA LEU A 24 -1.51 4.24 3.96
C LEU A 24 -1.45 4.12 5.48
N VAL A 25 -0.95 5.16 6.14
CA VAL A 25 -0.80 5.23 7.59
C VAL A 25 -1.90 6.13 8.15
N VAL A 26 -2.70 5.56 9.05
CA VAL A 26 -3.82 6.24 9.70
C VAL A 26 -3.87 5.92 11.19
N SER A 27 -4.40 6.86 11.97
CA SER A 27 -4.74 6.60 13.38
C SER A 27 -6.02 5.78 13.52
N THR A 28 -6.94 5.91 12.56
CA THR A 28 -8.27 5.29 12.60
C THR A 28 -8.52 4.47 11.34
N PRO A 29 -8.57 3.12 11.41
CA PRO A 29 -8.76 2.25 10.24
C PRO A 29 -10.02 2.55 9.44
N ARG A 30 -11.07 3.03 10.12
CA ARG A 30 -12.37 3.36 9.53
C ARG A 30 -12.28 4.43 8.45
N SER A 31 -11.32 5.36 8.53
CA SER A 31 -11.09 6.40 7.52
C SER A 31 -10.72 5.83 6.16
N LEU A 32 -10.07 4.67 6.11
CA LEU A 32 -9.74 4.01 4.84
C LEU A 32 -10.85 3.05 4.38
N GLU A 33 -11.60 2.47 5.30
CA GLU A 33 -12.67 1.52 4.99
C GLU A 33 -13.92 2.20 4.38
N LEU A 34 -14.31 3.36 4.92
CA LEU A 34 -15.54 4.05 4.53
C LEU A 34 -15.55 4.49 3.06
N PRO A 35 -14.46 5.06 2.48
CA PRO A 35 -14.40 5.36 1.05
C PRO A 35 -14.74 4.15 0.19
N ILE A 36 -14.18 2.97 0.47
CA ILE A 36 -14.43 1.76 -0.32
C ILE A 36 -15.87 1.28 -0.16
N LYS A 37 -16.41 1.26 1.07
CA LYS A 37 -17.81 0.88 1.30
C LYS A 37 -18.79 1.80 0.57
N ARG A 38 -18.54 3.12 0.61
CA ARG A 38 -19.37 4.12 -0.09
C ARG A 38 -19.25 3.99 -1.61
N ALA A 39 -18.03 3.78 -2.13
CA ALA A 39 -17.82 3.53 -3.54
C ALA A 39 -18.57 2.28 -4.00
N PHE A 40 -18.51 1.19 -3.22
CA PHE A 40 -19.19 -0.07 -3.53
C PHE A 40 -20.70 0.10 -3.58
N LYS A 41 -21.28 0.85 -2.63
CA LYS A 41 -22.71 1.18 -2.63
C LYS A 41 -23.10 2.05 -3.82
N ARG A 42 -22.24 3.00 -4.23
CA ARG A 42 -22.54 4.01 -5.25
C ARG A 42 -22.37 3.51 -6.68
N PHE A 43 -21.28 2.81 -6.95
CA PHE A 43 -20.88 2.41 -8.30
C PHE A 43 -21.01 0.90 -8.52
N GLY A 44 -21.38 0.16 -7.48
CA GLY A 44 -21.24 -1.28 -7.46
C GLY A 44 -19.79 -1.71 -7.28
N GLY A 45 -19.60 -3.01 -7.14
CA GLY A 45 -18.33 -3.67 -7.33
C GLY A 45 -18.59 -5.05 -7.93
N SER A 46 -17.58 -5.90 -7.98
CA SER A 46 -17.82 -7.28 -8.41
C SER A 46 -18.69 -7.98 -7.36
N ARG A 47 -19.99 -8.15 -7.67
CA ARG A 47 -20.96 -8.85 -6.81
C ARG A 47 -20.50 -10.28 -6.46
N ALA A 48 -19.74 -10.91 -7.36
CA ALA A 48 -19.20 -12.26 -7.18
C ALA A 48 -18.05 -12.33 -6.15
N THR A 49 -17.32 -11.24 -5.91
CA THR A 49 -16.11 -11.26 -5.05
C THR A 49 -16.20 -10.35 -3.84
N GLY A 50 -17.17 -9.41 -3.80
CA GLY A 50 -17.28 -8.43 -2.71
C GLY A 50 -16.10 -7.47 -2.63
N GLU A 51 -15.33 -7.38 -3.71
CA GLU A 51 -14.08 -6.63 -3.80
C GLU A 51 -14.12 -5.57 -4.91
N MET A 52 -13.47 -4.45 -4.63
CA MET A 52 -13.20 -3.40 -5.59
C MET A 52 -11.69 -3.33 -5.84
N LYS A 53 -11.28 -3.61 -7.07
CA LYS A 53 -9.89 -3.47 -7.53
C LYS A 53 -9.76 -2.26 -8.42
N ALA A 54 -8.70 -1.49 -8.27
CA ALA A 54 -8.46 -0.29 -9.07
C ALA A 54 -8.34 -0.61 -10.57
N THR A 55 -7.68 -1.73 -10.91
CA THR A 55 -7.47 -2.21 -12.29
C THR A 55 -8.75 -2.53 -13.06
N ARG A 56 -9.84 -2.81 -12.34
CA ARG A 56 -11.15 -3.17 -12.89
C ARG A 56 -12.20 -2.08 -12.68
N SER A 57 -11.79 -0.94 -12.13
CA SER A 57 -12.69 0.17 -11.83
C SER A 57 -12.65 1.20 -12.96
N SER A 58 -13.79 1.84 -13.22
CA SER A 58 -13.82 2.98 -14.15
C SER A 58 -12.99 4.15 -13.60
N ASP A 59 -12.47 5.02 -14.48
CA ASP A 59 -11.72 6.21 -14.05
C ASP A 59 -12.55 7.14 -13.14
N LYS A 60 -13.89 7.18 -13.34
CA LYS A 60 -14.82 7.89 -12.45
C LYS A 60 -14.80 7.32 -11.03
N THR A 61 -14.84 5.99 -10.90
CA THR A 61 -14.76 5.29 -9.60
C THR A 61 -13.40 5.53 -8.96
N ILE A 62 -12.31 5.38 -9.72
CA ILE A 62 -10.93 5.61 -9.25
C ILE A 62 -10.79 7.02 -8.70
N ARG A 63 -11.15 8.03 -9.49
CA ARG A 63 -11.08 9.43 -9.08
C ARG A 63 -11.86 9.67 -7.79
N TRP A 64 -13.09 9.19 -7.72
CA TRP A 64 -13.95 9.39 -6.55
C TRP A 64 -13.37 8.76 -5.28
N VAL A 65 -12.81 7.54 -5.37
CA VAL A 65 -12.16 6.87 -4.23
C VAL A 65 -10.94 7.65 -3.77
N LEU A 66 -10.08 8.07 -4.71
CA LEU A 66 -8.87 8.83 -4.39
C LEU A 66 -9.19 10.20 -3.79
N GLU A 67 -10.16 10.93 -4.34
CA GLU A 67 -10.66 12.19 -3.78
C GLU A 67 -11.20 11.98 -2.37
N SER A 68 -11.94 10.89 -2.12
CA SER A 68 -12.46 10.56 -0.80
C SER A 68 -11.34 10.27 0.20
N ILE A 69 -10.31 9.51 -0.20
CA ILE A 69 -9.13 9.25 0.65
C ILE A 69 -8.36 10.54 0.93
N ALA A 70 -8.26 11.45 -0.05
CA ALA A 70 -7.55 12.72 0.10
C ALA A 70 -8.21 13.70 1.09
N GLN A 71 -9.48 13.47 1.46
CA GLN A 71 -10.16 14.25 2.52
C GLN A 71 -9.92 13.71 3.93
N GLU A 72 -9.28 12.54 4.06
CA GLU A 72 -9.00 11.90 5.34
C GLU A 72 -7.58 12.23 5.82
N GLU A 73 -7.34 12.17 7.13
CA GLU A 73 -6.00 12.33 7.71
C GLU A 73 -5.14 11.09 7.48
N VAL A 74 -4.63 10.95 6.25
CA VAL A 74 -3.84 9.80 5.81
C VAL A 74 -2.44 10.25 5.45
N SER A 75 -1.43 9.59 6.02
CA SER A 75 -0.05 9.69 5.54
C SER A 75 0.20 8.62 4.50
N ILE A 76 0.72 9.01 3.34
CA ILE A 76 1.00 8.09 2.22
C ILE A 76 2.51 7.94 2.07
N VAL A 77 3.00 6.71 2.17
CA VAL A 77 4.38 6.34 1.84
C VAL A 77 4.37 5.51 0.56
N VAL A 78 5.20 5.87 -0.41
CA VAL A 78 5.28 5.15 -1.69
C VAL A 78 6.73 4.78 -1.96
N VAL A 79 6.96 3.50 -2.24
CA VAL A 79 8.22 2.99 -2.76
C VAL A 79 8.00 2.57 -4.21
N ALA A 80 8.70 3.24 -5.13
CA ALA A 80 8.71 2.92 -6.55
C ALA A 80 10.08 2.38 -6.94
N LEU A 81 10.13 1.15 -7.41
CA LEU A 81 11.35 0.49 -7.89
C LEU A 81 11.36 0.51 -9.41
N ASP A 82 12.32 1.23 -10.00
CA ASP A 82 12.54 1.28 -11.46
C ASP A 82 13.24 0.00 -11.92
N LYS A 83 12.56 -0.76 -12.79
CA LYS A 83 13.05 -2.03 -13.34
C LYS A 83 14.03 -1.82 -14.48
N ARG A 84 14.02 -0.65 -15.12
CA ARG A 84 14.92 -0.33 -16.24
C ARG A 84 16.38 -0.24 -15.79
N GLY A 85 16.60 0.07 -14.50
CA GLY A 85 17.93 0.05 -13.89
C GLY A 85 18.43 -1.35 -13.52
N ILE A 86 17.63 -2.41 -13.69
CA ILE A 86 18.01 -3.78 -13.34
C ILE A 86 18.69 -4.44 -14.54
N VAL A 87 20.03 -4.35 -14.58
CA VAL A 87 20.87 -4.95 -15.63
C VAL A 87 20.81 -6.48 -15.60
N LYS A 88 20.73 -7.08 -14.41
CA LYS A 88 20.60 -8.52 -14.23
C LYS A 88 19.35 -8.84 -13.41
N PRO A 89 18.32 -9.47 -14.00
CA PRO A 89 17.12 -9.82 -13.26
C PRO A 89 17.48 -10.79 -12.12
N PRO A 90 16.87 -10.63 -10.93
CA PRO A 90 17.13 -11.55 -9.84
C PRO A 90 16.61 -12.94 -10.20
N LYS A 91 17.31 -13.97 -9.71
CA LYS A 91 16.91 -15.39 -9.89
C LYS A 91 15.49 -15.65 -9.42
N GLU A 92 15.04 -14.93 -8.39
CA GLU A 92 13.68 -14.98 -7.85
C GLU A 92 13.02 -13.60 -8.02
N PRO A 93 12.09 -13.42 -8.98
CA PRO A 93 11.42 -12.13 -9.22
C PRO A 93 10.72 -11.55 -7.98
N GLU A 94 10.18 -12.42 -7.12
CA GLU A 94 9.53 -12.04 -5.87
C GLU A 94 10.47 -11.37 -4.86
N SER A 95 11.79 -11.51 -5.02
CA SER A 95 12.77 -10.80 -4.19
C SER A 95 12.66 -9.28 -4.33
N LEU A 96 12.34 -8.75 -5.51
CA LEU A 96 12.15 -7.31 -5.73
C LEU A 96 10.95 -6.80 -4.95
N TYR A 97 9.87 -7.58 -4.97
CA TYR A 97 8.66 -7.27 -4.22
C TYR A 97 8.90 -7.27 -2.72
N ARG A 98 9.53 -8.33 -2.17
CA ARG A 98 9.83 -8.38 -0.74
C ARG A 98 10.73 -7.23 -0.30
N ARG A 99 11.74 -6.85 -1.11
CA ARG A 99 12.58 -5.69 -0.85
C ARG A 99 11.80 -4.37 -0.88
N ALA A 100 10.92 -4.18 -1.86
CA ALA A 100 10.10 -2.97 -1.96
C ALA A 100 9.14 -2.82 -0.77
N VAL A 101 8.48 -3.92 -0.36
CA VAL A 101 7.63 -3.93 0.82
C VAL A 101 8.44 -3.67 2.09
N ALA A 102 9.55 -4.38 2.30
CA ALA A 102 10.42 -4.18 3.46
C ALA A 102 10.91 -2.73 3.57
N ARG A 103 11.36 -2.13 2.44
CA ARG A 103 11.73 -0.71 2.41
C ARG A 103 10.57 0.20 2.78
N CYS A 104 9.37 -0.06 2.25
CA CYS A 104 8.18 0.73 2.55
C CYS A 104 7.82 0.65 4.04
N VAL A 105 7.87 -0.55 4.64
CA VAL A 105 7.66 -0.73 6.09
C VAL A 105 8.72 0.03 6.88
N ARG A 106 10.01 -0.09 6.52
CA ARG A 106 11.10 0.61 7.21
C ARG A 106 10.87 2.13 7.25
N GLU A 107 10.56 2.74 6.11
CA GLU A 107 10.25 4.18 6.02
C GLU A 107 9.11 4.61 6.94
N CYS A 108 8.13 3.73 7.14
CA CYS A 108 7.05 3.97 8.09
C CYS A 108 7.52 3.82 9.54
N VAL A 109 8.26 2.75 9.87
CA VAL A 109 8.73 2.48 11.24
C VAL A 109 9.69 3.57 11.74
N GLU A 110 10.53 4.11 10.85
CA GLU A 110 11.43 5.23 11.17
C GLU A 110 10.66 6.52 11.54
N ARG A 111 9.42 6.68 11.07
CA ARG A 111 8.55 7.84 11.35
C ARG A 111 7.56 7.59 12.47
N TRP A 112 7.06 6.36 12.59
CA TRP A 112 6.06 5.93 13.57
C TRP A 112 6.52 4.67 14.27
N ARG A 113 6.87 4.79 15.56
CA ARG A 113 7.48 3.70 16.32
C ARG A 113 6.54 2.55 16.69
N HIS A 114 5.23 2.79 16.73
CA HIS A 114 4.24 1.77 17.11
C HIS A 114 3.25 1.58 15.97
N LEU A 115 3.35 0.46 15.26
CA LEU A 115 2.56 0.19 14.05
C LEU A 115 1.97 -1.21 14.07
N GLU A 116 0.68 -1.30 13.71
CA GLU A 116 0.09 -2.53 13.19
C GLU A 116 0.13 -2.45 11.66
N VAL A 117 0.87 -3.37 11.05
CA VAL A 117 1.08 -3.48 9.62
C VAL A 117 0.16 -4.57 9.07
N ILE A 118 -0.80 -4.18 8.25
CA ILE A 118 -1.67 -5.10 7.51
C ILE A 118 -1.20 -5.13 6.06
N LEU A 119 -0.79 -6.32 5.62
CA LEU A 119 -0.36 -6.61 4.26
C LEU A 119 -1.45 -7.41 3.54
N ASP A 120 -1.57 -7.21 2.23
CA ASP A 120 -2.39 -8.09 1.41
C ASP A 120 -1.82 -9.52 1.38
N LYS A 121 -2.68 -10.50 1.61
CA LYS A 121 -2.35 -11.93 1.57
C LYS A 121 -2.19 -12.40 0.13
N ARG A 122 -1.14 -11.91 -0.52
CA ARG A 122 -0.82 -12.20 -1.92
C ARG A 122 -0.44 -13.67 -2.17
N TYR A 123 0.21 -14.31 -1.20
CA TYR A 123 0.72 -15.68 -1.38
C TYR A 123 -0.20 -16.73 -0.77
N THR A 124 -0.55 -17.73 -1.58
CA THR A 124 -1.24 -18.94 -1.11
C THR A 124 -0.33 -19.81 -0.24
N HIS A 125 0.95 -19.93 -0.59
CA HIS A 125 1.93 -20.71 0.16
C HIS A 125 2.41 -20.00 1.43
N GLN A 126 2.28 -20.67 2.58
CA GLN A 126 2.68 -20.13 3.89
C GLN A 126 4.16 -19.77 3.96
N TYR A 127 5.03 -20.59 3.34
CA TYR A 127 6.46 -20.33 3.28
C TYR A 127 6.79 -18.96 2.66
N LEU A 128 6.12 -18.59 1.56
CA LEU A 128 6.33 -17.28 0.93
C LEU A 128 5.85 -16.12 1.81
N ARG A 129 4.76 -16.32 2.55
CA ARG A 129 4.26 -15.35 3.54
C ARG A 129 5.26 -15.14 4.67
N GLN A 130 5.81 -16.21 5.22
CA GLN A 130 6.85 -16.16 6.26
C GLN A 130 8.13 -15.50 5.74
N LYS A 131 8.55 -15.82 4.52
CA LYS A 131 9.73 -15.21 3.88
C LYS A 131 9.58 -13.70 3.70
N LEU A 132 8.38 -13.22 3.33
CA LEU A 132 8.09 -11.78 3.28
C LEU A 132 8.19 -11.14 4.66
N GLU A 133 7.53 -11.75 5.66
CA GLU A 133 7.57 -11.23 7.03
C GLU A 133 9.00 -11.19 7.59
N TRP A 134 9.78 -12.24 7.37
CA TRP A 134 11.19 -12.30 7.78
C TRP A 134 12.01 -11.16 7.18
N HIS A 135 11.88 -10.91 5.87
CA HIS A 135 12.54 -9.77 5.22
C HIS A 135 12.13 -8.41 5.78
N ILE A 136 10.85 -8.25 6.13
CA ILE A 136 10.38 -7.01 6.77
C ILE A 136 11.04 -6.86 8.15
N ARG A 137 11.00 -7.91 8.98
CA ARG A 137 11.58 -7.88 10.34
C ARG A 137 13.08 -7.63 10.34
N GLU A 138 13.80 -8.27 9.42
CA GLU A 138 15.23 -8.04 9.22
C GLU A 138 15.51 -6.56 8.88
N SER A 139 14.70 -5.97 7.99
CA SER A 139 14.90 -4.58 7.54
C SER A 139 14.64 -3.50 8.60
N ILE A 140 14.03 -3.86 9.73
CA ILE A 140 13.69 -2.92 10.82
C ILE A 140 14.35 -3.29 12.16
N THR A 141 15.21 -4.32 12.18
CA THR A 141 15.80 -4.84 13.43
C THR A 141 16.71 -3.81 14.10
N ASP A 142 17.34 -2.95 13.29
CA ASP A 142 18.26 -1.89 13.72
C ASP A 142 17.53 -0.61 14.14
N VAL A 143 16.21 -0.53 13.97
CA VAL A 143 15.43 0.65 14.36
C VAL A 143 15.09 0.58 15.86
N PRO A 144 15.63 1.48 16.71
CA PRO A 144 15.48 1.38 18.15
C PRO A 144 14.04 1.67 18.61
N ASN A 145 13.60 0.97 19.66
CA ASN A 145 12.32 1.18 20.34
C ASN A 145 11.08 1.07 19.44
N GLN A 146 11.13 0.22 18.41
CA GLN A 146 9.98 -0.05 17.54
C GLN A 146 9.10 -1.18 18.11
N THR A 147 7.80 -1.06 17.92
CA THR A 147 6.81 -2.10 18.19
C THR A 147 5.96 -2.29 16.95
N VAL A 148 6.27 -3.35 16.19
CA VAL A 148 5.60 -3.65 14.93
C VAL A 148 4.91 -5.00 14.99
N VAL A 149 3.58 -4.98 14.85
CA VAL A 149 2.74 -6.16 14.65
C VAL A 149 2.48 -6.31 13.16
N ILE A 150 2.75 -7.48 12.58
CA ILE A 150 2.56 -7.73 11.14
C ILE A 150 1.45 -8.76 10.98
N ARG A 151 0.48 -8.47 10.10
CA ARG A 151 -0.61 -9.35 9.72
C ARG A 151 -0.74 -9.41 8.21
N GLN A 152 -1.11 -10.58 7.70
CA GLN A 152 -1.38 -10.79 6.28
C GLN A 152 -2.84 -11.21 6.13
N GLU A 153 -3.65 -10.36 5.53
CA GLU A 153 -5.11 -10.49 5.49
C GLU A 153 -5.62 -10.49 4.05
N ASP A 154 -6.79 -11.11 3.83
CA ASP A 154 -7.45 -11.08 2.53
C ASP A 154 -8.11 -9.72 2.31
N SER A 155 -7.84 -9.08 1.17
CA SER A 155 -8.42 -7.79 0.79
C SER A 155 -9.95 -7.80 0.69
N ARG A 156 -10.59 -8.98 0.58
CA ARG A 156 -12.05 -9.14 0.69
C ARG A 156 -12.54 -8.86 2.10
N ALA A 157 -11.80 -9.30 3.11
CA ALA A 157 -12.13 -9.10 4.52
C ALA A 157 -11.74 -7.70 5.01
N VAL A 158 -10.59 -7.19 4.55
CA VAL A 158 -10.02 -5.91 5.00
C VAL A 158 -10.06 -4.88 3.87
N LYS A 159 -11.07 -4.01 3.86
CA LYS A 159 -11.28 -3.02 2.78
C LYS A 159 -10.17 -1.97 2.69
N GLN A 160 -9.42 -1.76 3.75
CA GLN A 160 -8.28 -0.85 3.80
C GLN A 160 -7.19 -1.26 2.80
N LEU A 161 -7.02 -2.57 2.56
CA LEU A 161 -6.12 -3.09 1.54
C LEU A 161 -6.56 -2.68 0.12
N GLN A 162 -7.88 -2.58 -0.12
CA GLN A 162 -8.42 -2.08 -1.39
C GLN A 162 -8.13 -0.58 -1.54
N SER A 163 -8.28 0.22 -0.49
CA SER A 163 -7.93 1.65 -0.53
C SER A 163 -6.48 1.88 -0.94
N ALA A 164 -5.57 1.06 -0.39
CA ALA A 164 -4.16 1.13 -0.74
C ALA A 164 -3.86 0.63 -2.17
N ASP A 165 -4.62 -0.33 -2.71
CA ASP A 165 -4.59 -0.72 -4.13
C ASP A 165 -4.92 0.46 -5.06
N PHE A 166 -5.97 1.23 -4.77
CA PHE A 166 -6.31 2.44 -5.54
C PHE A 166 -5.20 3.48 -5.55
N VAL A 167 -4.56 3.73 -4.40
CA VAL A 167 -3.44 4.69 -4.31
C VAL A 167 -2.21 4.20 -5.05
N ALA A 168 -1.86 2.91 -4.93
CA ALA A 168 -0.75 2.32 -5.65
C ALA A 168 -0.96 2.37 -7.18
N TRP A 169 -2.18 2.09 -7.64
CA TRP A 169 -2.54 2.12 -9.06
C TRP A 169 -2.42 3.51 -9.69
N GLN A 170 -2.87 4.57 -9.01
CA GLN A 170 -2.79 5.93 -9.55
C GLN A 170 -1.34 6.34 -9.85
N ARG A 171 -0.40 5.96 -8.98
CA ARG A 171 1.02 6.30 -9.16
C ARG A 171 1.65 5.55 -10.33
N GLY A 172 1.20 4.34 -10.64
CA GLY A 172 1.57 3.61 -11.86
C GLY A 172 1.10 4.30 -13.14
N LYS A 173 -0.09 4.92 -13.13
CA LYS A 173 -0.61 5.69 -14.28
C LYS A 173 0.05 7.08 -14.42
N SER A 174 0.29 7.79 -13.32
CA SER A 174 0.74 9.20 -13.34
C SER A 174 2.17 9.42 -13.84
N THR A 175 3.00 8.38 -14.00
CA THR A 175 4.25 8.48 -14.76
C THR A 175 4.03 8.77 -16.25
N CYS A 176 2.78 8.79 -16.73
CA CYS A 176 2.44 9.23 -18.08
C CYS A 176 1.74 10.60 -18.15
N THR A 177 1.26 11.20 -17.06
CA THR A 177 0.67 12.56 -17.11
C THR A 177 0.62 13.22 -15.74
N LYS A 178 1.18 14.44 -15.67
CA LYS A 178 1.11 15.40 -14.55
C LYS A 178 -0.24 15.36 -13.81
N MET A 179 -0.22 15.28 -12.47
CA MET A 179 -1.05 16.06 -11.51
C MET A 179 -1.20 15.34 -10.17
N MET A 180 -0.58 15.88 -9.10
CA MET A 180 -1.26 16.40 -7.90
C MET A 180 -0.22 16.94 -6.90
N PRO A 181 -0.60 17.92 -6.05
CA PRO A 181 0.34 18.77 -5.34
C PRO A 181 1.01 18.07 -4.16
N THR A 182 2.27 18.45 -3.96
CA THR A 182 3.14 18.11 -2.84
C THR A 182 2.47 18.38 -1.49
N ALA A 183 2.63 17.43 -0.59
CA ALA A 183 2.25 17.50 0.82
C ALA A 183 2.78 18.79 1.47
N LYS A 184 1.91 19.54 2.14
CA LYS A 184 2.32 20.63 3.03
C LYS A 184 3.03 20.03 4.25
N SER A 185 4.28 20.41 4.43
CA SER A 185 5.02 20.25 5.68
C SER A 185 4.29 21.01 6.79
N PHE A 186 3.78 20.28 7.78
CA PHE A 186 3.21 20.89 8.97
C PHE A 186 4.37 21.24 9.91
N ASN A 187 4.76 22.51 9.89
CA ASN A 187 5.77 23.10 10.76
C ASN A 187 5.18 23.21 12.19
N ARG A 188 5.60 22.34 13.12
CA ARG A 188 5.31 22.55 14.54
C ARG A 188 6.34 23.50 15.11
N LYS A 189 5.90 24.74 15.37
CA LYS A 189 6.51 25.58 16.40
C LYS A 189 6.23 24.93 17.76
N SER A 190 7.29 24.70 18.52
CA SER A 190 7.28 24.63 19.98
C SER A 190 8.52 25.39 20.43
#